data_AF-A0ABD0TJK2-F1
#
_entry.id   AF-A0ABD0TJK2-F1
#
_cell.length_a   1.000
_cell.length_b   1.000
_cell.length_c   1.000
_cell.angle_alpha   90.00
_cell.angle_beta   90.00
_cell.angle_gamma   90.00
#
_symmetry.space_group_name_H-M   'P 1'
#
loop_
_entity.id
_entity.type
_entity.pdbx_description
1 polymer ?
#
loop_
_entity_poly.entity_id
_entity_poly.type
_entity_poly.pdbx_seq_one_letter_code
_entity_poly.pdbx_strand_id
1 'polypeptide(L)'
;MGRVSSIYKFEAMCDFQYMPVQREGSGPVKCHLESVIPSGLDPFEFLTQPSPLFILPPFFTRSDKPNNYAYTDKRYYLDKTDQTPDADDNIHNRTRSLRKGHFSTYVFSLTNELPTEPHEANIAIIKGKIAHFPQLQDDYDTVKKLFDERPIWSFNLLKYMTNIRSSSLKLIIPCLGVYMRKGPWKMVWTRFGYDPRKDPASRIYQTLDFRVRSMAGISSMVTTRHEYNYKKVNRSLKSENAEDYKEIPKASVIFEPGLVPTQRQAYYQYCDIKLPEVQELISAEPAPGYLCHQTRGWLPPNTDQVCRDLIFKCVKETLLASHNADFKFEEGSSDDEGSDYEDTSTAATVEEIV
;
A
#
# COMPACT_ATOMS: atom_id res chain seq x y z
N MET A 1 14.59 50.88 -28.77
CA MET A 1 13.73 50.04 -27.89
C MET A 1 14.39 48.68 -27.74
N GLY A 2 14.50 48.16 -26.52
CA GLY A 2 15.06 46.83 -26.27
C GLY A 2 13.97 45.76 -26.24
N ARG A 3 14.27 44.58 -26.80
CA ARG A 3 13.40 43.39 -26.71
C ARG A 3 14.07 42.39 -25.77
N VAL A 4 13.34 41.98 -24.74
CA VAL A 4 13.78 40.89 -23.85
C VAL A 4 13.35 39.57 -24.47
N SER A 5 14.33 38.69 -24.74
CA SER A 5 14.10 37.36 -25.34
C SER A 5 13.68 36.32 -24.32
N SER A 6 14.09 36.44 -23.06
CA SER A 6 13.75 35.48 -22.00
C SER A 6 13.78 36.12 -20.62
N ILE A 7 12.86 35.69 -19.76
CA ILE A 7 12.79 36.07 -18.34
C ILE A 7 12.59 34.79 -17.54
N TYR A 8 13.42 34.60 -16.52
CA TYR A 8 13.26 33.53 -15.55
C TYR A 8 12.57 34.08 -14.29
N LYS A 9 11.54 33.38 -13.81
CA LYS A 9 10.79 33.75 -12.59
C LYS A 9 10.87 32.59 -11.60
N PHE A 10 11.15 32.92 -10.34
CA PHE A 10 11.18 31.98 -9.23
C PHE A 10 9.93 32.21 -8.37
N GLU A 11 8.85 31.52 -8.70
CA GLU A 11 7.56 31.63 -7.99
C GLU A 11 7.41 30.61 -6.84
N ALA A 12 8.43 29.75 -6.66
CA ALA A 12 8.49 28.79 -5.57
C ALA A 12 8.71 29.50 -4.23
N MET A 13 8.04 29.04 -3.18
CA MET A 13 8.35 29.47 -1.82
C MET A 13 9.66 28.84 -1.36
N CYS A 14 10.34 29.51 -0.43
CA CYS A 14 11.50 28.91 0.23
C CYS A 14 11.05 27.71 1.06
N ASP A 15 11.83 26.64 1.00
CA ASP A 15 11.62 25.45 1.84
C ASP A 15 12.02 25.73 3.30
N PHE A 16 11.67 24.82 4.20
CA PHE A 16 12.12 24.88 5.58
C PHE A 16 13.64 24.78 5.65
N GLN A 17 14.24 25.64 6.45
CA GLN A 17 15.67 25.63 6.73
C GLN A 17 15.90 25.03 8.11
N TYR A 18 16.80 24.07 8.20
CA TYR A 18 17.25 23.49 9.46
C TYR A 18 18.70 23.87 9.70
N MET A 19 18.97 24.52 10.83
CA MET A 19 20.33 24.85 11.22
C MET A 19 20.88 23.82 12.22
N PRO A 20 22.07 23.23 11.99
CA PRO A 20 22.68 22.25 12.89
C PRO A 20 23.34 22.96 14.08
N VAL A 21 22.53 23.63 14.88
CA VAL A 21 22.98 24.39 16.04
C VAL A 21 22.47 23.75 17.31
N GLN A 22 23.35 23.54 18.29
CA GLN A 22 23.00 22.99 19.60
C GLN A 22 23.48 23.94 20.70
N ARG A 23 22.65 24.06 21.74
CA ARG A 23 23.00 24.79 22.96
C ARG A 23 23.24 23.78 24.08
N GLU A 24 24.48 23.71 24.57
CA GLU A 24 24.81 22.96 25.78
C GLU A 24 24.56 23.86 27.00
N GLY A 25 23.43 23.63 27.69
CA GLY A 25 23.07 24.37 28.91
C GLY A 25 22.81 25.87 28.68
N SER A 26 23.40 26.73 29.52
CA SER A 26 23.29 28.19 29.41
C SER A 26 24.31 28.83 28.46
N GLY A 27 25.21 28.03 27.87
CA GLY A 27 26.31 28.49 27.03
C GLY A 27 25.90 29.08 25.68
N PRO A 28 26.87 29.57 24.89
CA PRO A 28 26.64 30.07 23.54
C PRO A 28 26.22 28.92 22.60
N VAL A 29 25.44 29.26 21.58
CA VAL A 29 25.00 28.34 20.54
C VAL A 29 26.20 27.95 19.67
N LYS A 30 26.48 26.65 19.52
CA LYS A 30 27.56 26.14 18.66
C LYS A 30 26.98 25.54 17.38
N CYS A 31 27.59 25.84 16.24
CA CYS A 31 27.28 25.21 14.95
C CYS A 31 28.09 23.93 14.83
N HIS A 32 27.42 22.80 14.61
CA HIS A 32 28.06 21.49 14.50
C HIS A 32 28.39 21.09 13.05
N LEU A 33 28.10 21.96 12.06
CA LEU A 33 28.29 21.63 10.64
C LEU A 33 29.76 21.28 10.32
N GLU A 34 30.71 22.06 10.85
CA GLU A 34 32.15 21.83 10.64
C GLU A 34 32.66 20.57 11.32
N SER A 35 32.03 20.12 12.41
CA SER A 35 32.38 18.87 13.09
C SER A 35 31.84 17.62 12.39
N VAL A 36 30.84 17.78 11.53
CA VAL A 36 30.15 16.65 10.85
C VAL A 36 30.71 16.44 9.45
N ILE A 37 31.16 17.51 8.78
CA ILE A 37 31.73 17.44 7.45
C ILE A 37 33.22 17.07 7.57
N PRO A 38 33.68 15.96 6.96
CA PRO A 38 35.10 15.63 6.95
C PRO A 38 35.89 16.71 6.22
N SER A 39 37.00 17.13 6.80
CA SER A 39 37.99 18.04 6.23
C SER A 39 38.76 17.42 5.05
N GLY A 40 38.70 16.09 4.90
CA GLY A 40 39.40 15.34 3.86
C GLY A 40 40.83 14.93 4.25
N LEU A 41 41.32 15.39 5.40
CA LEU A 41 42.58 14.97 6.03
C LEU A 41 42.33 14.16 7.31
N ASP A 42 41.08 13.81 7.60
CA ASP A 42 40.70 13.16 8.83
C ASP A 42 41.14 11.68 8.85
N PRO A 43 41.61 11.17 10.00
CA PRO A 43 41.94 9.76 10.13
C PRO A 43 40.68 8.90 10.03
N PHE A 44 40.84 7.62 9.69
CA PHE A 44 39.73 6.66 9.62
C PHE A 44 38.87 6.62 10.90
N GLU A 45 39.47 6.89 12.06
CA GLU A 45 38.79 6.96 13.36
C GLU A 45 37.69 8.05 13.41
N PHE A 46 37.78 9.10 12.59
CA PHE A 46 36.70 10.08 12.44
C PHE A 46 35.38 9.44 12.00
N LEU A 47 35.43 8.41 11.14
CA LEU A 47 34.24 7.73 10.62
C LEU A 47 33.56 6.82 11.65
N THR A 48 34.28 6.45 12.72
CA THR A 48 33.76 5.55 13.75
C THR A 48 33.28 6.28 15.01
N GLN A 49 33.59 7.58 15.13
CA GLN A 49 33.16 8.38 16.27
C GLN A 49 31.65 8.64 16.26
N PRO A 50 31.00 8.66 17.44
CA PRO A 50 29.59 9.01 17.54
C PRO A 50 29.39 10.47 17.12
N SER A 51 28.63 10.69 16.05
CA SER A 51 28.32 12.01 15.52
C SER A 51 26.82 12.32 15.65
N PRO A 52 26.43 13.56 15.96
CA PRO A 52 25.02 13.96 15.94
C PRO A 52 24.41 13.76 14.54
N LEU A 53 23.21 13.16 14.50
CA LEU A 53 22.49 12.83 13.27
C LEU A 53 21.91 14.08 12.60
N PHE A 54 22.74 14.85 11.91
CA PHE A 54 22.36 15.99 11.08
C PHE A 54 22.15 15.61 9.60
N ILE A 55 21.50 14.48 9.34
CA ILE A 55 21.12 14.07 7.99
C ILE A 55 19.77 14.69 7.65
N LEU A 56 19.78 15.72 6.81
CA LEU A 56 18.56 16.40 6.37
C LEU A 56 18.07 15.81 5.06
N PRO A 57 16.75 15.74 4.84
CA PRO A 57 16.23 15.46 3.51
C PRO A 57 16.63 16.61 2.57
N PRO A 58 16.81 16.34 1.26
CA PRO A 58 17.13 17.39 0.28
C PRO A 58 16.02 18.44 0.16
N PHE A 59 14.78 18.05 0.49
CA PHE A 59 13.62 18.93 0.57
C PHE A 59 12.77 18.53 1.77
N PHE A 60 12.38 19.50 2.59
CA PHE A 60 11.42 19.32 3.68
C PHE A 60 9.98 19.41 3.15
N THR A 61 9.73 20.31 2.22
CA THR A 61 8.42 20.51 1.60
C THR A 61 8.34 19.75 0.28
N ARG A 62 7.23 19.05 0.07
CA ARG A 62 6.97 18.29 -1.18
C ARG A 62 6.28 19.11 -2.27
N SER A 63 5.98 20.37 -1.99
CA SER A 63 5.23 21.28 -2.85
C SER A 63 5.78 22.68 -2.70
N ASP A 64 6.29 23.23 -3.81
CA ASP A 64 6.89 24.57 -3.83
C ASP A 64 5.84 25.68 -3.79
N LYS A 65 4.58 25.32 -4.07
CA LYS A 65 3.44 26.25 -4.06
C LYS A 65 2.58 26.01 -2.83
N PRO A 66 2.01 27.09 -2.24
CA PRO A 66 1.05 26.95 -1.17
C PRO A 66 -0.16 26.16 -1.71
N ASN A 67 -0.56 25.12 -0.98
CA ASN A 67 -1.83 24.48 -1.25
C ASN A 67 -2.93 25.51 -1.04
N ASN A 68 -3.79 25.70 -2.03
CA ASN A 68 -4.98 26.52 -1.88
C ASN A 68 -5.98 25.75 -1.00
N TYR A 69 -5.69 25.71 0.30
CA TYR A 69 -6.51 25.01 1.28
C TYR A 69 -7.88 25.68 1.44
N ALA A 70 -8.02 26.94 0.98
CA ALA A 70 -9.22 27.76 1.04
C ALA A 70 -9.93 27.53 2.37
N TYR A 71 -9.33 27.98 3.47
CA TYR A 71 -9.89 27.86 4.81
C TYR A 71 -11.34 28.32 4.77
N THR A 72 -12.24 27.35 4.67
CA THR A 72 -13.67 27.58 4.74
C THR A 72 -14.01 27.31 6.19
N ASP A 73 -14.64 28.28 6.84
CA ASP A 73 -15.39 28.03 8.06
C ASP A 73 -16.47 27.02 7.71
N LYS A 74 -16.14 25.73 7.72
CA LYS A 74 -17.14 24.68 7.69
C LYS A 74 -17.90 24.84 8.99
N ARG A 75 -19.02 25.57 8.94
CA ARG A 75 -20.04 25.57 9.97
C ARG A 75 -20.59 24.16 10.04
N TYR A 76 -19.97 23.33 10.86
CA TYR A 76 -20.54 22.03 11.20
C TYR A 76 -21.82 22.31 11.98
N TYR A 77 -22.96 21.85 11.46
CA TYR A 77 -24.20 21.85 12.22
C TYR A 77 -23.97 20.98 13.45
N LEU A 78 -24.04 21.58 14.65
CA LEU A 78 -24.15 20.79 15.87
C LEU A 78 -25.40 19.93 15.73
N ASP A 79 -25.21 18.61 15.71
CA ASP A 79 -26.30 17.70 16.00
C ASP A 79 -26.71 17.96 17.46
N LYS A 80 -27.95 18.40 17.67
CA LYS A 80 -28.44 18.97 18.95
C LYS A 80 -28.60 17.94 20.07
N THR A 81 -28.09 16.72 19.88
CA THR A 81 -28.32 15.57 20.75
C THR A 81 -27.19 15.31 21.75
N ASP A 82 -26.00 15.90 21.57
CA ASP A 82 -24.89 15.79 22.54
C ASP A 82 -24.85 17.02 23.47
N GLN A 83 -25.71 17.04 24.48
CA GLN A 83 -25.58 17.95 25.63
C GLN A 83 -24.70 17.27 26.69
N THR A 84 -23.39 17.37 26.54
CA THR A 84 -22.45 17.18 27.66
C THR A 84 -21.68 18.48 27.90
N PRO A 85 -21.44 18.90 29.17
CA PRO A 85 -20.97 20.25 29.49
C PRO A 85 -19.48 20.49 29.17
N ASP A 86 -18.77 19.47 28.66
CA ASP A 86 -17.32 19.46 28.46
C ASP A 86 -16.92 19.35 26.98
N ALA A 87 -17.85 19.70 26.08
CA ALA A 87 -17.70 19.53 24.63
C ALA A 87 -17.16 20.77 23.90
N ASP A 88 -16.64 21.76 24.61
CA ASP A 88 -15.93 22.88 24.00
C ASP A 88 -14.46 22.50 23.72
N ASP A 89 -13.96 22.92 22.57
CA ASP A 89 -12.55 22.82 22.09
C ASP A 89 -12.02 21.52 21.47
N ASN A 90 -12.84 20.49 21.25
CA ASN A 90 -12.36 19.24 20.63
C ASN A 90 -12.81 18.97 19.19
N ILE A 91 -12.95 20.02 18.38
CA ILE A 91 -13.25 19.93 16.93
C ILE A 91 -12.18 19.12 16.18
N HIS A 92 -10.89 19.34 16.48
CA HIS A 92 -9.80 18.57 15.86
C HIS A 92 -9.80 17.09 16.26
N ASN A 93 -10.26 16.78 17.48
CA ASN A 93 -10.32 15.41 17.99
C ASN A 93 -11.48 14.62 17.41
N ARG A 94 -12.63 15.25 17.11
CA ARG A 94 -13.77 14.58 16.42
C ARG A 94 -13.36 14.06 15.03
N THR A 95 -12.66 14.85 14.21
CA THR A 95 -12.22 14.43 12.86
C THR A 95 -11.02 13.46 12.87
N ARG A 96 -10.22 13.44 13.95
CA ARG A 96 -9.17 12.43 14.16
C ARG A 96 -9.75 11.11 14.67
N SER A 97 -10.78 11.16 15.51
CA SER A 97 -11.51 9.99 16.01
C SER A 97 -12.19 9.24 14.86
N LEU A 98 -12.85 9.96 13.94
CA LEU A 98 -13.41 9.40 12.69
C LEU A 98 -12.36 8.74 11.76
N ARG A 99 -11.07 9.05 11.94
CA ARG A 99 -9.95 8.45 11.20
C ARG A 99 -9.33 7.24 11.89
N LYS A 100 -9.67 6.95 13.15
CA LYS A 100 -9.33 5.65 13.74
C LYS A 100 -10.19 4.63 13.00
N GLY A 101 -9.56 3.77 12.21
CA GLY A 101 -10.25 2.59 11.68
C GLY A 101 -10.92 1.88 12.85
N HIS A 102 -12.24 1.69 12.79
CA HIS A 102 -13.08 1.07 13.82
C HIS A 102 -12.80 -0.45 13.95
N PHE A 103 -11.53 -0.85 13.95
CA PHE A 103 -11.16 -2.24 14.06
C PHE A 103 -9.82 -2.42 14.76
N SER A 104 -9.76 -3.45 15.59
CA SER A 104 -8.54 -3.86 16.29
C SER A 104 -7.50 -4.30 15.27
N THR A 105 -6.39 -3.57 15.21
CA THR A 105 -5.25 -3.94 14.37
C THR A 105 -4.23 -4.66 15.21
N TYR A 106 -3.96 -5.92 14.87
CA TYR A 106 -2.92 -6.70 15.52
C TYR A 106 -1.59 -6.51 14.78
N VAL A 107 -0.56 -6.15 15.55
CA VAL A 107 0.82 -6.16 15.06
C VAL A 107 1.40 -7.52 15.40
N PHE A 108 1.73 -8.30 14.37
CA PHE A 108 2.27 -9.65 14.54
C PHE A 108 3.46 -9.64 15.51
N SER A 109 3.32 -10.42 16.57
CA SER A 109 4.38 -10.79 17.49
C SER A 109 4.36 -12.32 17.65
N LEU A 110 5.48 -12.94 17.96
CA LEU A 110 5.52 -14.37 18.29
C LEU A 110 5.06 -14.64 19.72
N THR A 111 5.11 -13.63 20.60
CA THR A 111 4.86 -13.77 22.03
C THR A 111 3.43 -13.42 22.45
N ASN A 112 2.75 -12.56 21.67
CA ASN A 112 1.46 -12.02 22.09
C ASN A 112 0.33 -12.98 21.72
N GLU A 113 -0.62 -13.18 22.62
CA GLU A 113 -1.82 -13.96 22.30
C GLU A 113 -2.71 -13.21 21.31
N LEU A 114 -3.37 -13.95 20.42
CA LEU A 114 -4.36 -13.37 19.52
C LEU A 114 -5.68 -13.23 20.30
N PRO A 115 -6.40 -12.12 20.13
CA PRO A 115 -7.74 -11.99 20.70
C PRO A 115 -8.64 -13.16 20.30
N THR A 116 -9.38 -13.70 21.26
CA THR A 116 -10.34 -14.79 21.06
C THR A 116 -11.77 -14.27 20.84
N GLU A 117 -12.03 -13.02 21.19
CA GLU A 117 -13.37 -12.44 21.12
C GLU A 117 -13.35 -11.03 20.49
N PRO A 118 -14.44 -10.64 19.80
CA PRO A 118 -14.59 -9.30 19.26
C PRO A 118 -14.76 -8.26 20.35
N HIS A 119 -14.29 -7.04 20.08
CA HIS A 119 -14.48 -5.90 20.98
C HIS A 119 -15.97 -5.54 21.08
N GLU A 120 -16.48 -5.38 22.30
CA GLU A 120 -17.91 -5.13 22.59
C GLU A 120 -18.50 -3.95 21.80
N ALA A 121 -17.73 -2.86 21.64
CA ALA A 121 -18.15 -1.72 20.83
C ALA A 121 -18.53 -2.08 19.39
N ASN A 122 -17.79 -2.99 18.73
CA ASN A 122 -18.11 -3.41 17.36
C ASN A 122 -19.42 -4.21 17.32
N ILE A 123 -19.65 -5.04 18.33
CA ILE A 123 -20.89 -5.82 18.50
C ILE A 123 -22.08 -4.88 18.72
N ALA A 124 -21.93 -3.84 19.55
CA ALA A 124 -22.99 -2.86 19.78
C ALA A 124 -23.33 -2.08 18.50
N ILE A 125 -22.32 -1.65 17.75
CA ILE A 125 -22.50 -0.94 16.48
C ILE A 125 -23.27 -1.79 15.47
N ILE A 126 -22.86 -3.05 15.27
CA ILE A 126 -23.53 -3.91 14.28
C ILE A 126 -24.95 -4.25 14.70
N LYS A 127 -25.20 -4.53 15.98
CA LYS A 127 -26.56 -4.77 16.50
C LYS A 127 -27.48 -3.58 16.26
N GLY A 128 -27.00 -2.36 16.53
CA GLY A 128 -27.76 -1.13 16.25
C GLY A 128 -28.06 -0.94 14.76
N LYS A 129 -27.12 -1.31 13.87
CA LYS A 129 -27.32 -1.23 12.42
C LYS A 129 -28.24 -2.32 11.88
N ILE A 130 -28.18 -3.55 12.40
CA ILE A 130 -29.06 -4.66 12.02
C ILE A 130 -30.53 -4.31 12.31
N ALA A 131 -30.81 -3.62 13.43
CA ALA A 131 -32.16 -3.17 13.75
C ALA A 131 -32.77 -2.23 12.68
N HIS A 132 -31.93 -1.47 11.98
CA HIS A 132 -32.36 -0.55 10.91
C HIS A 132 -32.27 -1.18 9.51
N PHE A 133 -31.37 -2.14 9.31
CA PHE A 133 -31.12 -2.80 8.04
C PHE A 133 -31.06 -4.33 8.23
N PRO A 134 -32.21 -5.03 8.19
CA PRO A 134 -32.26 -6.46 8.46
C PRO A 134 -31.40 -7.31 7.51
N GLN A 135 -31.22 -6.88 6.25
CA GLN A 135 -30.34 -7.54 5.27
C GLN A 135 -28.89 -7.68 5.75
N LEU A 136 -28.44 -6.80 6.66
CA LEU A 136 -27.09 -6.87 7.23
C LEU A 136 -26.89 -8.14 8.07
N GLN A 137 -27.96 -8.73 8.60
CA GLN A 137 -27.91 -10.01 9.32
C GLN A 137 -27.58 -11.17 8.36
N ASP A 138 -28.22 -11.21 7.18
CA ASP A 138 -27.95 -12.23 6.16
C ASP A 138 -26.52 -12.12 5.62
N ASP A 139 -26.04 -10.88 5.40
CA ASP A 139 -24.65 -10.59 5.05
C ASP A 139 -23.68 -11.09 6.14
N TYR A 140 -24.00 -10.83 7.40
CA TYR A 140 -23.20 -11.27 8.55
C TYR A 140 -23.08 -12.79 8.59
N ASP A 141 -24.20 -13.50 8.46
CA ASP A 141 -24.23 -14.96 8.50
C ASP A 141 -23.53 -15.59 7.29
N THR A 142 -23.61 -14.94 6.13
CA THR A 142 -22.86 -15.35 4.93
C THR A 142 -21.35 -15.23 5.14
N VAL A 143 -20.87 -14.08 5.63
CA VAL A 143 -19.44 -13.88 5.91
C VAL A 143 -18.96 -14.81 7.01
N LYS A 144 -19.79 -15.07 8.04
CA LYS A 144 -19.48 -16.03 9.10
C LYS A 144 -19.23 -17.43 8.56
N LYS A 145 -20.10 -17.94 7.68
CA LYS A 145 -19.92 -19.25 7.02
C LYS A 145 -18.59 -19.32 6.25
N LEU A 146 -18.21 -18.25 5.54
CA LEU A 146 -16.93 -18.21 4.84
C LEU A 146 -15.71 -18.29 5.79
N PHE A 147 -15.79 -17.66 6.96
CA PHE A 147 -14.75 -17.77 7.99
C PHE A 147 -14.69 -19.17 8.62
N ASP A 148 -15.81 -19.88 8.68
CA ASP A 148 -15.86 -21.27 9.15
C ASP A 148 -15.21 -22.22 8.13
N GLU A 149 -15.40 -22.00 6.83
CA GLU A 149 -14.74 -22.76 5.76
C GLU A 149 -13.23 -22.46 5.63
N ARG A 150 -12.85 -21.19 5.74
CA ARG A 150 -11.47 -20.72 5.64
C ARG A 150 -11.19 -19.71 6.76
N PRO A 151 -10.21 -19.96 7.64
CA PRO A 151 -10.02 -19.11 8.80
C PRO A 151 -9.37 -17.75 8.50
N ILE A 152 -8.78 -17.55 7.31
CA ILE A 152 -8.03 -16.34 6.97
C ILE A 152 -8.42 -15.78 5.61
N TRP A 153 -8.92 -14.55 5.58
CA TRP A 153 -9.42 -13.89 4.37
C TRP A 153 -8.87 -12.47 4.19
N SER A 154 -8.62 -12.06 2.94
CA SER A 154 -8.44 -10.63 2.63
C SER A 154 -9.78 -9.92 2.48
N PHE A 155 -9.83 -8.63 2.81
CA PHE A 155 -11.05 -7.81 2.64
C PHE A 155 -11.55 -7.82 1.19
N ASN A 156 -10.63 -7.68 0.24
CA ASN A 156 -10.94 -7.65 -1.17
C ASN A 156 -11.46 -9.00 -1.68
N LEU A 157 -10.96 -10.12 -1.12
CA LEU A 157 -11.41 -11.44 -1.54
C LEU A 157 -12.84 -11.70 -1.05
N LEU A 158 -13.17 -11.33 0.18
CA LEU A 158 -14.54 -11.41 0.69
C LEU A 158 -15.50 -10.56 -0.15
N LYS A 159 -15.11 -9.33 -0.49
CA LYS A 159 -15.92 -8.47 -1.36
C LYS A 159 -16.10 -9.06 -2.76
N TYR A 160 -15.05 -9.66 -3.33
CA TYR A 160 -15.14 -10.33 -4.63
C TYR A 160 -16.08 -11.55 -4.59
N MET A 161 -16.00 -12.39 -3.54
CA MET A 161 -16.78 -13.62 -3.42
C MET A 161 -18.26 -13.38 -3.10
N THR A 162 -18.56 -12.40 -2.25
CA THR A 162 -19.92 -12.17 -1.73
C THR A 162 -20.67 -11.05 -2.45
N ASN A 163 -19.95 -10.17 -3.15
CA ASN A 163 -20.47 -8.91 -3.70
C ASN A 163 -21.16 -8.00 -2.66
N ILE A 164 -20.87 -8.20 -1.36
CA ILE A 164 -21.41 -7.37 -0.28
C ILE A 164 -20.75 -5.98 -0.33
N ARG A 165 -21.54 -4.95 0.00
CA ARG A 165 -21.11 -3.56 0.01
C ARG A 165 -19.97 -3.32 1.00
N SER A 166 -19.00 -2.46 0.64
CA SER A 166 -17.78 -2.29 1.44
C SER A 166 -18.03 -1.73 2.83
N SER A 167 -18.98 -0.81 2.97
CA SER A 167 -19.45 -0.32 4.26
C SER A 167 -20.08 -1.39 5.15
N SER A 168 -20.86 -2.34 4.61
CA SER A 168 -21.38 -3.50 5.36
C SER A 168 -20.23 -4.42 5.83
N LEU A 169 -19.32 -4.78 4.92
CA LEU A 169 -18.15 -5.62 5.25
C LEU A 169 -17.24 -4.98 6.31
N LYS A 170 -17.05 -3.65 6.26
CA LYS A 170 -16.26 -2.92 7.27
C LYS A 170 -16.88 -2.95 8.67
N LEU A 171 -18.18 -3.22 8.80
CA LEU A 171 -18.86 -3.42 10.09
C LEU A 171 -18.85 -4.87 10.53
N ILE A 172 -19.02 -5.81 9.58
CA ILE A 172 -19.10 -7.25 9.85
C ILE A 172 -17.75 -7.86 10.23
N ILE A 173 -16.73 -7.63 9.39
CA ILE A 173 -15.43 -8.33 9.53
C ILE A 173 -14.76 -8.09 10.91
N PRO A 174 -14.76 -6.87 11.48
CA PRO A 174 -14.20 -6.63 12.82
C PRO A 174 -14.89 -7.38 13.96
N CYS A 175 -16.08 -7.91 13.74
CA CYS A 175 -16.80 -8.77 14.69
C CYS A 175 -16.46 -10.26 14.53
N LEU A 176 -15.84 -10.65 13.41
CA LEU A 176 -15.56 -12.05 13.08
C LEU A 176 -14.07 -12.40 13.09
N GLY A 177 -13.19 -11.41 12.97
CA GLY A 177 -11.75 -11.66 13.01
C GLY A 177 -10.87 -10.47 13.38
N VAL A 178 -9.60 -10.79 13.55
CA VAL A 178 -8.51 -9.88 13.88
C VAL A 178 -7.78 -9.50 12.60
N TYR A 179 -7.51 -8.20 12.42
CA TYR A 179 -6.74 -7.72 11.28
C TYR A 179 -5.23 -7.80 11.53
N MET A 180 -4.52 -8.54 10.69
CA MET A 180 -3.09 -8.75 10.79
C MET A 180 -2.34 -7.68 9.98
N ARG A 181 -1.72 -6.70 10.66
CA ARG A 181 -1.06 -5.56 9.99
C ARG A 181 0.33 -5.89 9.43
N LYS A 182 1.09 -6.73 10.13
CA LYS A 182 2.48 -7.11 9.82
C LYS A 182 2.63 -8.62 9.90
N GLY A 183 3.79 -9.14 9.49
CA GLY A 183 4.11 -10.57 9.55
C GLY A 183 3.76 -11.35 8.29
N PRO A 184 3.80 -12.70 8.35
CA PRO A 184 3.59 -13.58 7.20
C PRO A 184 2.14 -13.53 6.67
N TRP A 185 1.18 -13.25 7.55
CA TRP A 185 -0.25 -13.05 7.22
C TRP A 185 -0.59 -11.56 7.22
N LYS A 186 0.24 -10.71 6.61
CA LYS A 186 -0.04 -9.26 6.57
C LYS A 186 -1.23 -8.94 5.64
N MET A 187 -1.99 -7.90 5.98
CA MET A 187 -3.12 -7.39 5.19
C MET A 187 -4.33 -8.33 5.06
N VAL A 188 -4.44 -9.34 5.94
CA VAL A 188 -5.56 -10.28 5.99
C VAL A 188 -6.22 -10.30 7.37
N TRP A 189 -7.42 -10.85 7.43
CA TRP A 189 -8.24 -11.04 8.62
C TRP A 189 -8.22 -12.50 9.03
N THR A 190 -7.95 -12.75 10.30
CA THR A 190 -7.91 -14.09 10.89
C THR A 190 -9.10 -14.26 11.83
N ARG A 191 -9.85 -15.35 11.68
CA ARG A 191 -11.00 -15.68 12.54
C ARG A 191 -10.60 -15.68 14.01
N PHE A 192 -11.46 -15.13 14.86
CA PHE A 192 -11.27 -15.18 16.30
C PHE A 192 -11.09 -16.62 16.81
N GLY A 193 -10.12 -16.83 17.70
CA GLY A 193 -9.78 -18.14 18.27
C GLY A 193 -8.93 -19.06 17.38
N TYR A 194 -8.63 -18.69 16.13
CA TYR A 194 -7.68 -19.42 15.28
C TYR A 194 -6.30 -18.76 15.31
N ASP A 195 -5.27 -19.50 15.71
CA ASP A 195 -3.88 -19.02 15.70
C ASP A 195 -3.07 -19.69 14.59
N PRO A 196 -2.77 -18.97 13.48
CA PRO A 196 -1.99 -19.55 12.39
C PRO A 196 -0.54 -19.86 12.79
N ARG A 197 -0.04 -19.36 13.91
CA ARG A 197 1.32 -19.65 14.37
C ARG A 197 1.47 -21.04 14.98
N LYS A 198 0.36 -21.70 15.32
CA LYS A 198 0.35 -23.05 15.92
C LYS A 198 0.08 -24.15 14.90
N ASP A 199 -0.52 -23.79 13.77
CA ASP A 199 -0.93 -24.71 12.72
C ASP A 199 -0.05 -24.57 11.46
N PRO A 200 0.81 -25.55 11.14
CA PRO A 200 1.61 -25.55 9.92
C PRO A 200 0.80 -25.59 8.61
N ALA A 201 -0.45 -26.05 8.64
CA ALA A 201 -1.32 -26.06 7.46
C ALA A 201 -1.70 -24.63 7.03
N SER A 202 -1.68 -23.67 7.96
CA SER A 202 -1.97 -22.25 7.71
C SER A 202 -0.96 -21.56 6.77
N ARG A 203 0.13 -22.24 6.40
CA ARG A 203 1.15 -21.75 5.44
C ARG A 203 0.54 -21.30 4.11
N ILE A 204 -0.49 -22.01 3.63
CA ILE A 204 -1.16 -21.71 2.36
C ILE A 204 -1.92 -20.37 2.39
N TYR A 205 -2.28 -19.90 3.60
CA TYR A 205 -3.01 -18.65 3.79
C TYR A 205 -2.11 -17.43 3.99
N GLN A 206 -0.78 -17.63 4.03
CA GLN A 206 0.18 -16.53 4.09
C GLN A 206 0.09 -15.61 2.88
N THR A 207 0.56 -14.38 3.03
CA THR A 207 0.40 -13.32 2.04
C THR A 207 1.70 -13.00 1.32
N LEU A 208 1.68 -13.11 -0.01
CA LEU A 208 2.73 -12.68 -0.90
C LEU A 208 2.52 -11.22 -1.33
N ASP A 209 3.52 -10.38 -1.09
CA ASP A 209 3.60 -9.01 -1.61
C ASP A 209 4.25 -9.07 -2.99
N PHE A 210 3.42 -8.96 -4.02
CA PHE A 210 3.86 -8.93 -5.41
C PHE A 210 3.95 -7.49 -5.88
N ARG A 211 5.11 -7.11 -6.41
CA ARG A 211 5.33 -5.81 -7.04
C ARG A 211 5.82 -6.03 -8.46
N VAL A 212 5.10 -5.46 -9.43
CA VAL A 212 5.52 -5.43 -10.83
C VAL A 212 6.86 -4.70 -10.91
N ARG A 213 7.90 -5.40 -11.36
CA ARG A 213 9.23 -4.81 -11.57
C ARG A 213 9.18 -3.86 -12.76
N SER A 214 9.90 -2.74 -12.66
CA SER A 214 10.02 -1.81 -13.77
C SER A 214 10.91 -2.42 -14.85
N MET A 215 10.33 -2.79 -15.98
CA MET A 215 11.05 -2.94 -17.25
C MET A 215 10.68 -1.75 -18.14
N ALA A 216 11.60 -1.34 -19.02
CA ALA A 216 11.28 -0.39 -20.10
C ALA A 216 10.01 -0.90 -20.83
N GLY A 217 8.97 -0.06 -20.92
CA GLY A 217 7.67 -0.41 -21.51
C GLY A 217 6.64 -1.04 -20.56
N ILE A 218 7.01 -1.96 -19.66
CA ILE A 218 6.03 -2.64 -18.76
C ILE A 218 5.53 -1.68 -17.66
N SER A 219 6.39 -0.75 -17.23
CA SER A 219 6.03 0.27 -16.23
C SER A 219 4.83 1.11 -16.71
N SER A 220 4.82 1.58 -17.96
CA SER A 220 3.70 2.38 -18.52
C SER A 220 2.39 1.60 -18.67
N MET A 221 2.44 0.27 -18.66
CA MET A 221 1.27 -0.60 -18.87
C MET A 221 0.50 -0.93 -17.56
N VAL A 222 1.06 -0.61 -16.40
CA VAL A 222 0.40 -0.86 -15.10
C VAL A 222 0.26 0.45 -14.32
N THR A 223 -0.99 0.78 -13.96
CA THR A 223 -1.33 2.04 -13.30
C THR A 223 -0.50 2.29 -12.03
N THR A 224 0.11 3.46 -11.93
CA THR A 224 0.93 3.82 -10.76
C THR A 224 0.06 4.20 -9.56
N ARG A 225 0.61 4.04 -8.35
CA ARG A 225 -0.04 4.55 -7.11
C ARG A 225 -0.24 6.07 -7.17
N HIS A 226 0.66 6.80 -7.85
CA HIS A 226 0.56 8.25 -8.02
C HIS A 226 -0.59 8.61 -8.98
N GLU A 227 -0.70 7.96 -10.15
CA GLU A 227 -1.82 8.15 -11.08
C GLU A 227 -3.16 7.74 -10.48
N TYR A 228 -3.21 6.65 -9.72
CA TYR A 228 -4.41 6.24 -9.00
C TYR A 228 -4.83 7.33 -7.99
N ASN A 229 -3.89 7.86 -7.20
CA ASN A 229 -4.17 8.91 -6.23
C ASN A 229 -4.55 10.24 -6.93
N TYR A 230 -3.91 10.61 -8.04
CA TYR A 230 -4.26 11.81 -8.81
C TYR A 230 -5.68 11.70 -9.39
N LYS A 231 -6.02 10.53 -9.96
CA LYS A 231 -7.38 10.22 -10.42
C LYS A 231 -8.39 10.12 -9.26
N LYS A 232 -7.94 9.85 -8.03
CA LYS A 232 -8.76 9.81 -6.81
C LYS A 232 -9.04 11.20 -6.26
N VAL A 233 -8.06 12.11 -6.27
CA VAL A 233 -8.24 13.52 -5.86
C VAL A 233 -9.24 14.21 -6.80
N ASN A 234 -9.15 14.01 -8.12
CA ASN A 234 -10.15 14.53 -9.06
C ASN A 234 -11.53 13.83 -8.93
N ARG A 235 -11.58 12.59 -8.43
CA ARG A 235 -12.83 11.87 -8.15
C ARG A 235 -13.43 12.13 -6.79
N SER A 236 -12.68 12.69 -5.83
CA SER A 236 -13.18 13.07 -4.49
C SER A 236 -14.26 14.17 -4.55
N LEU A 237 -14.43 14.81 -5.71
CA LEU A 237 -15.56 15.68 -6.03
C LEU A 237 -16.85 14.90 -6.38
N LYS A 238 -16.79 13.56 -6.50
CA LYS A 238 -17.93 12.65 -6.68
C LYS A 238 -18.14 11.79 -5.42
N SER A 239 -19.40 11.69 -5.02
CA SER A 239 -19.98 11.04 -3.83
C SER A 239 -19.26 9.78 -3.30
N GLU A 240 -19.11 9.69 -1.96
CA GLU A 240 -18.61 8.50 -1.23
C GLU A 240 -19.36 7.20 -1.59
N ASN A 241 -20.62 7.31 -2.04
CA ASN A 241 -21.41 6.15 -2.47
C ASN A 241 -20.83 5.43 -3.70
N ALA A 242 -20.06 6.11 -4.55
CA ALA A 242 -19.51 5.49 -5.77
C ALA A 242 -18.39 4.47 -5.50
N GLU A 243 -17.66 4.57 -4.38
CA GLU A 243 -16.62 3.58 -4.03
C GLU A 243 -17.21 2.27 -3.50
N ASP A 244 -18.41 2.31 -2.89
CA ASP A 244 -19.05 1.15 -2.28
C ASP A 244 -19.44 0.08 -3.32
N TYR A 245 -19.91 0.52 -4.50
CA TYR A 245 -20.35 -0.34 -5.63
C TYR A 245 -19.22 -0.75 -6.59
N LYS A 246 -17.97 -0.35 -6.33
CA LYS A 246 -16.88 -0.70 -7.25
C LYS A 246 -16.58 -2.20 -7.17
N GLU A 247 -16.87 -2.90 -8.26
CA GLU A 247 -16.48 -4.30 -8.45
C GLU A 247 -14.96 -4.45 -8.34
N ILE A 248 -14.53 -5.52 -7.67
CA ILE A 248 -13.12 -5.84 -7.54
C ILE A 248 -12.75 -6.74 -8.72
N PRO A 249 -11.79 -6.34 -9.59
CA PRO A 249 -11.36 -7.21 -10.67
C PRO A 249 -10.72 -8.49 -10.12
N LYS A 250 -11.06 -9.65 -10.68
CA LYS A 250 -10.52 -10.97 -10.29
C LYS A 250 -9.00 -10.98 -10.15
N ALA A 251 -8.30 -10.40 -11.14
CA ALA A 251 -6.84 -10.29 -11.16
C ALA A 251 -6.22 -9.53 -9.96
N SER A 252 -7.02 -8.80 -9.18
CA SER A 252 -6.56 -8.08 -7.98
C SER A 252 -6.51 -8.97 -6.73
N VAL A 253 -7.14 -10.15 -6.78
CA VAL A 253 -7.35 -11.02 -5.60
C VAL A 253 -6.97 -12.47 -5.85
N ILE A 254 -7.15 -12.95 -7.08
CA ILE A 254 -6.75 -14.29 -7.52
C ILE A 254 -5.78 -14.10 -8.68
N PHE A 255 -4.65 -14.80 -8.63
CA PHE A 255 -3.68 -14.82 -9.72
C PHE A 255 -3.85 -16.10 -10.52
N GLU A 256 -4.07 -15.97 -11.83
CA GLU A 256 -4.17 -17.08 -12.78
C GLU A 256 -3.28 -16.79 -13.99
N PRO A 257 -2.70 -17.81 -14.65
CA PRO A 257 -1.97 -17.62 -15.90
C PRO A 257 -2.80 -16.84 -16.92
N GLY A 258 -2.20 -15.85 -17.58
CA GLY A 258 -2.88 -15.00 -18.55
C GLY A 258 -3.59 -13.77 -17.95
N LEU A 259 -3.62 -13.62 -16.63
CA LEU A 259 -4.13 -12.40 -15.99
C LEU A 259 -2.98 -11.47 -15.57
N VAL A 260 -3.08 -10.20 -15.96
CA VAL A 260 -2.15 -9.15 -15.51
C VAL A 260 -2.72 -8.45 -14.27
N PRO A 261 -1.94 -8.29 -13.19
CA PRO A 261 -2.37 -7.54 -12.01
C PRO A 261 -2.80 -6.11 -12.36
N THR A 262 -3.97 -5.70 -11.86
CA THR A 262 -4.54 -4.37 -12.15
C THR A 262 -3.74 -3.22 -11.53
N GLN A 263 -2.98 -3.52 -10.47
CA GLN A 263 -2.16 -2.57 -9.73
C GLN A 263 -0.72 -3.06 -9.71
N ARG A 264 0.23 -2.11 -9.69
CA ARG A 264 1.66 -2.43 -9.58
C ARG A 264 2.04 -3.17 -8.32
N GLN A 265 1.26 -3.02 -7.26
CA GLN A 265 1.44 -3.75 -6.02
C GLN A 265 0.16 -4.51 -5.69
N ALA A 266 0.27 -5.82 -5.52
CA ALA A 266 -0.81 -6.71 -5.17
C ALA A 266 -0.42 -7.59 -3.98
N TYR A 267 -1.41 -7.92 -3.16
CA TYR A 267 -1.27 -8.83 -2.02
C TYR A 267 -2.12 -10.07 -2.30
N TYR A 268 -1.47 -11.17 -2.64
CA TYR A 268 -2.13 -12.45 -2.86
C TYR A 268 -1.92 -13.38 -1.67
N GLN A 269 -2.89 -14.22 -1.34
CA GLN A 269 -2.62 -15.36 -0.46
C GLN A 269 -2.14 -16.54 -1.30
N TYR A 270 -1.22 -17.37 -0.79
CA TYR A 270 -0.60 -18.42 -1.61
C TYR A 270 -1.61 -19.43 -2.19
N CYS A 271 -2.67 -19.76 -1.47
CA CYS A 271 -3.77 -20.60 -1.97
C CYS A 271 -4.54 -20.00 -3.17
N ASP A 272 -4.47 -18.68 -3.35
CA ASP A 272 -5.16 -17.94 -4.40
C ASP A 272 -4.25 -17.68 -5.62
N ILE A 273 -3.01 -18.19 -5.60
CA ILE A 273 -2.06 -18.14 -6.72
C ILE A 273 -2.16 -19.46 -7.50
N LYS A 274 -2.91 -19.48 -8.61
CA LYS A 274 -3.19 -20.68 -9.41
C LYS A 274 -2.07 -21.00 -10.40
N LEU A 275 -0.83 -21.05 -9.90
CA LEU A 275 0.34 -21.53 -10.64
C LEU A 275 0.71 -22.93 -10.14
N PRO A 276 0.81 -23.95 -11.01
CA PRO A 276 1.16 -25.32 -10.59
C PRO A 276 2.46 -25.36 -9.78
N GLU A 277 3.50 -24.68 -10.26
CA GLU A 277 4.81 -24.59 -9.60
C GLU A 277 4.72 -23.97 -8.20
N VAL A 278 3.88 -22.94 -8.02
CA VAL A 278 3.66 -22.32 -6.70
C VAL A 278 2.87 -23.25 -5.79
N GLN A 279 1.85 -23.92 -6.32
CA GLN A 279 1.04 -24.87 -5.54
C GLN A 279 1.87 -26.08 -5.07
N GLU A 280 2.81 -26.55 -5.89
CA GLU A 280 3.77 -27.59 -5.51
C GLU A 280 4.74 -27.11 -4.42
N LEU A 281 5.28 -25.88 -4.54
CA LEU A 281 6.17 -25.32 -3.53
C LEU A 281 5.50 -25.16 -2.16
N ILE A 282 4.21 -24.80 -2.12
CA ILE A 282 3.47 -24.65 -0.86
C ILE A 282 2.87 -25.96 -0.35
N SER A 283 2.71 -26.98 -1.20
CA SER A 283 2.22 -28.29 -0.75
C SER A 283 3.28 -29.03 0.08
N ALA A 284 4.57 -28.74 -0.14
CA ALA A 284 5.66 -29.24 0.70
C ALA A 284 5.44 -28.90 2.18
N GLU A 285 5.39 -29.92 3.03
CA GLU A 285 5.21 -29.75 4.46
C GLU A 285 6.52 -29.31 5.12
N PRO A 286 6.46 -28.41 6.13
CA PRO A 286 7.64 -28.04 6.88
C PRO A 286 8.17 -29.25 7.67
N ALA A 287 9.49 -29.32 7.84
CA ALA A 287 10.12 -30.41 8.58
C ALA A 287 9.55 -30.51 10.02
N PRO A 288 9.44 -31.74 10.58
CA PRO A 288 8.96 -31.94 11.95
C PRO A 288 9.77 -31.11 12.95
N GLY A 289 9.09 -30.29 13.77
CA GLY A 289 9.73 -29.40 14.75
C GLY A 289 10.14 -28.02 14.22
N TYR A 290 9.87 -27.70 12.96
CA TYR A 290 10.04 -26.34 12.45
C TYR A 290 9.12 -25.38 13.22
N LEU A 291 9.65 -24.24 13.67
CA LEU A 291 8.88 -23.21 14.36
C LEU A 291 8.48 -22.10 13.38
N CYS A 292 7.28 -21.55 13.56
CA CYS A 292 6.80 -20.42 12.79
C CYS A 292 7.75 -19.22 12.94
N HIS A 293 8.34 -18.78 11.82
CA HIS A 293 9.30 -17.68 11.81
C HIS A 293 8.60 -16.32 11.76
N GLN A 294 9.21 -15.28 12.33
CA GLN A 294 8.57 -13.97 12.45
C GLN A 294 8.23 -13.30 11.09
N THR A 295 9.06 -13.54 10.09
CA THR A 295 8.95 -12.90 8.76
C THR A 295 8.35 -13.81 7.69
N ARG A 296 8.78 -15.07 7.64
CA ARG A 296 8.38 -16.10 6.64
C ARG A 296 7.29 -17.06 7.13
N GLY A 297 7.01 -17.06 8.44
CA GLY A 297 6.13 -18.02 9.10
C GLY A 297 6.55 -19.46 8.81
N TRP A 298 5.67 -20.25 8.20
CA TRP A 298 5.85 -21.68 7.97
C TRP A 298 6.57 -22.05 6.66
N LEU A 299 6.80 -21.10 5.77
CA LEU A 299 7.46 -21.39 4.50
C LEU A 299 9.00 -21.45 4.64
N PRO A 300 9.68 -22.24 3.78
CA PRO A 300 11.13 -22.24 3.65
C PRO A 300 11.72 -20.85 3.31
N PRO A 301 13.03 -20.64 3.49
CA PRO A 301 13.68 -19.42 3.03
C PRO A 301 13.56 -19.27 1.50
N ASN A 302 13.50 -18.03 1.03
CA ASN A 302 13.44 -17.64 -0.39
C ASN A 302 12.18 -18.09 -1.16
N THR A 303 11.22 -18.79 -0.55
CA THR A 303 9.97 -19.18 -1.22
C THR A 303 9.22 -17.97 -1.78
N ASP A 304 9.18 -16.86 -1.04
CA ASP A 304 8.53 -15.63 -1.50
C ASP A 304 9.20 -15.05 -2.75
N GLN A 305 10.52 -15.12 -2.82
CA GLN A 305 11.29 -14.64 -3.96
C GLN A 305 11.05 -15.52 -5.20
N VAL A 306 11.12 -16.84 -5.03
CA VAL A 306 10.80 -17.80 -6.11
C VAL A 306 9.38 -17.58 -6.63
N CYS A 307 8.38 -17.50 -5.75
CA CYS A 307 7.00 -17.25 -6.18
C CYS A 307 6.84 -15.91 -6.90
N ARG A 308 7.52 -14.83 -6.45
CA ARG A 308 7.53 -13.55 -7.17
C ARG A 308 8.13 -13.67 -8.56
N ASP A 309 9.22 -14.42 -8.71
CA ASP A 309 9.87 -14.61 -10.01
C ASP A 309 8.99 -15.41 -10.98
N LEU A 310 8.29 -16.44 -10.49
CA LEU A 310 7.34 -17.22 -11.28
C LEU A 310 6.13 -16.39 -11.74
N ILE A 311 5.52 -15.63 -10.83
CA ILE A 311 4.43 -14.71 -11.17
C ILE A 311 4.92 -13.67 -12.18
N PHE A 312 6.10 -13.09 -11.95
CA PHE A 312 6.66 -12.08 -12.84
C PHE A 312 6.93 -12.64 -14.24
N LYS A 313 7.48 -13.86 -14.34
CA LYS A 313 7.68 -14.56 -15.62
C LYS A 313 6.36 -14.72 -16.37
N CYS A 314 5.32 -15.23 -15.70
CA CYS A 314 3.99 -15.42 -16.30
C CYS A 314 3.35 -14.09 -16.74
N VAL A 315 3.45 -13.04 -15.92
CA VAL A 315 2.96 -11.69 -16.29
C VAL A 315 3.72 -11.15 -17.50
N LYS A 316 5.05 -11.33 -17.55
CA LYS A 316 5.87 -10.91 -18.69
C LYS A 316 5.46 -11.63 -19.98
N GLU A 317 5.29 -12.94 -19.93
CA GLU A 317 4.84 -13.74 -21.08
C GLU A 317 3.45 -13.30 -21.57
N THR A 318 2.53 -13.06 -20.63
CA THR A 318 1.18 -12.58 -20.93
C THR A 318 1.20 -11.22 -21.64
N LEU A 319 2.00 -10.27 -21.13
CA LEU A 319 2.13 -8.93 -21.72
C LEU A 319 2.79 -8.96 -23.11
N LEU A 320 3.81 -9.80 -23.30
CA LEU A 320 4.44 -9.98 -24.61
C LEU A 320 3.48 -10.62 -25.61
N ALA A 321 2.68 -11.60 -25.18
CA ALA A 321 1.67 -12.24 -26.03
C ALA A 321 0.55 -11.28 -26.43
N SER A 322 0.07 -10.43 -25.51
CA SER A 322 -0.96 -9.42 -25.84
C SER A 322 -0.43 -8.36 -26.80
N HIS A 323 0.80 -7.88 -26.61
CA HIS A 323 1.36 -6.85 -27.49
C HIS A 323 1.75 -7.40 -28.87
N ASN A 324 2.17 -8.67 -28.96
CA ASN A 324 2.33 -9.35 -30.24
C ASN A 324 0.96 -9.57 -30.94
N ALA A 325 -0.14 -9.63 -30.19
CA ALA A 325 -1.49 -9.67 -30.75
C ALA A 325 -1.95 -8.29 -31.26
N ASP A 326 -1.56 -7.20 -30.60
CA ASP A 326 -1.81 -5.84 -31.09
C ASP A 326 -1.10 -5.59 -32.44
N PHE A 327 0.09 -6.16 -32.68
CA PHE A 327 0.72 -6.16 -34.00
C PHE A 327 0.05 -7.08 -35.04
N LYS A 328 -0.66 -8.13 -34.61
CA LYS A 328 -1.34 -9.06 -35.53
C LYS A 328 -2.69 -8.55 -36.06
N PHE A 329 -3.17 -7.40 -35.58
CA PHE A 329 -4.39 -6.76 -36.10
C PHE A 329 -4.12 -5.60 -37.07
N GLU A 330 -2.87 -5.16 -37.26
CA GLU A 330 -2.50 -4.10 -38.20
C GLU A 330 -1.79 -4.59 -39.48
N GLU A 331 -1.53 -5.88 -39.66
CA GLU A 331 -1.12 -6.43 -40.96
C GLU A 331 -2.34 -6.64 -41.87
N GLY A 332 -2.91 -5.53 -42.34
CA GLY A 332 -4.11 -5.56 -43.15
C GLY A 332 -4.52 -4.22 -43.77
N SER A 333 -3.59 -3.36 -44.17
CA SER A 333 -3.85 -2.38 -45.24
C SER A 333 -2.54 -1.89 -45.85
N SER A 334 -2.24 -2.46 -47.01
CA SER A 334 -1.30 -1.94 -47.99
C SER A 334 -1.85 -0.65 -48.59
N ASP A 335 -0.99 0.37 -48.69
CA ASP A 335 -0.85 1.31 -49.82
C ASP A 335 -0.70 2.79 -49.42
N ASP A 336 0.55 3.24 -49.59
CA ASP A 336 1.02 4.41 -50.34
C ASP A 336 1.30 5.79 -49.69
N GLU A 337 2.58 6.13 -49.89
CA GLU A 337 3.33 7.39 -50.01
C GLU A 337 3.25 8.55 -49.00
N GLY A 338 4.44 8.91 -48.51
CA GLY A 338 4.97 10.26 -48.83
C GLY A 338 5.61 11.04 -47.68
N SER A 339 6.95 10.95 -47.59
CA SER A 339 7.95 12.03 -47.31
C SER A 339 7.81 12.90 -46.03
N ASP A 340 8.85 13.32 -45.31
CA ASP A 340 10.30 13.13 -45.28
C ASP A 340 10.81 14.03 -44.12
N TYR A 341 12.09 13.85 -43.75
CA TYR A 341 12.96 14.67 -42.90
C TYR A 341 13.12 14.35 -41.40
N GLU A 342 14.25 13.69 -41.20
CA GLU A 342 15.10 13.51 -40.02
C GLU A 342 15.45 14.81 -39.27
N ASP A 343 15.76 14.69 -37.98
CA ASP A 343 17.07 15.19 -37.53
C ASP A 343 17.64 14.26 -36.45
N THR A 344 18.83 13.76 -36.73
CA THR A 344 19.59 12.78 -35.95
C THR A 344 20.78 13.52 -35.35
N SER A 345 20.90 13.57 -34.02
CA SER A 345 22.18 13.93 -33.39
C SER A 345 22.63 12.82 -32.44
N THR A 346 23.58 12.06 -32.95
CA THR A 346 24.43 11.11 -32.23
C THR A 346 25.53 11.86 -31.50
N ALA A 347 25.91 11.38 -30.31
CA ALA A 347 27.23 11.63 -29.74
C ALA A 347 27.67 10.37 -28.98
N ALA A 348 28.62 9.66 -29.57
CA ALA A 348 29.25 8.48 -29.01
C ALA A 348 30.55 8.87 -28.25
N THR A 349 30.72 8.22 -27.10
CA THR A 349 31.95 7.62 -26.54
C THR A 349 33.30 8.35 -26.61
N VAL A 350 33.97 8.46 -25.44
CA VAL A 350 35.42 8.18 -25.33
C VAL A 350 35.70 7.48 -23.99
N GLU A 351 36.13 6.23 -24.07
CA GLU A 351 37.00 5.54 -23.10
C GLU A 351 38.43 5.57 -23.68
N GLU A 352 39.45 5.91 -22.88
CA GLU A 352 40.72 5.15 -22.79
C GLU A 352 41.67 5.73 -21.71
N ILE A 353 41.99 4.86 -20.74
CA ILE A 353 43.30 4.48 -20.20
C ILE A 353 44.45 5.52 -20.26
N VAL A 354 44.97 5.90 -19.08
CA VAL A 354 46.39 5.75 -18.66
C VAL A 354 46.42 5.31 -17.20
#